data_AF-A0A7W6WWE4-F1
#
_entry.id   AF-A0A7W6WWE4-F1
#
_cell.length_a   1.000
_cell.length_b   1.000
_cell.length_c   1.000
_cell.angle_alpha   90.00
_cell.angle_beta   90.00
_cell.angle_gamma   90.00
#
_symmetry.space_group_name_H-M   'P 1'
#
loop_
_entity.id
_entity.type
_entity.pdbx_description
1 polymer ?
#
loop_
_entity_poly.entity_id
_entity_poly.type
_entity_poly.pdbx_seq_one_letter_code
_entity_poly.pdbx_strand_id
1 'polypeptide(L)'
;MFSKAFPNDAAPVTFENLEGHRGFRGDLDYSCRPLDQYLDDDGYALTDQQKAELKLFIEKGCSSCHNGINVGGQDYFPFGMIKGQPKACSEGRQGSFFRHQGSRR
;
A
#
# COMPACT_ATOMS: atom_id res chain seq x y z
N MET A 1 -24.30 -23.88 -15.29
CA MET A 1 -22.93 -23.42 -15.06
C MET A 1 -22.22 -24.29 -14.02
N PHE A 2 -22.73 -24.43 -12.79
CA PHE A 2 -22.16 -25.33 -11.78
C PHE A 2 -22.12 -26.81 -12.20
N SER A 3 -23.17 -27.35 -12.81
CA SER A 3 -23.16 -28.73 -13.33
C SER A 3 -22.13 -28.99 -14.44
N LYS A 4 -21.58 -27.94 -15.08
CA LYS A 4 -20.48 -28.06 -16.06
C LYS A 4 -19.10 -28.01 -15.38
N ALA A 5 -18.97 -27.24 -14.29
CA ALA A 5 -17.73 -27.13 -13.51
C ALA A 5 -17.54 -28.33 -12.56
N PHE A 6 -18.63 -28.93 -12.08
CA PHE A 6 -18.65 -30.07 -11.16
C PHE A 6 -19.55 -31.20 -11.73
N PRO A 7 -19.11 -31.89 -12.79
CA PRO A 7 -19.94 -32.86 -13.50
C PRO A 7 -20.23 -34.15 -12.70
N ASN A 8 -19.43 -34.42 -11.66
CA ASN A 8 -19.55 -35.61 -10.82
C ASN A 8 -20.41 -35.39 -9.56
N ASP A 9 -20.91 -34.17 -9.34
CA ASP A 9 -21.79 -33.86 -8.21
C ASP A 9 -23.25 -33.86 -8.63
N ALA A 10 -24.06 -34.66 -7.92
CA ALA A 10 -25.50 -34.75 -8.15
C ALA A 10 -26.26 -33.46 -7.78
N ALA A 11 -25.73 -32.68 -6.84
CA ALA A 11 -26.25 -31.37 -6.44
C ALA A 11 -25.10 -30.35 -6.43
N PRO A 12 -24.70 -29.80 -7.58
CA PRO A 12 -23.45 -29.07 -7.72
C PRO A 12 -23.46 -27.64 -7.13
N VAL A 13 -24.59 -27.16 -6.60
CA VAL A 13 -24.72 -25.86 -5.95
C VAL A 13 -24.67 -26.05 -4.42
N THR A 14 -23.45 -26.20 -3.91
CA THR A 14 -23.13 -26.34 -2.48
C THR A 14 -22.15 -25.25 -2.05
N PHE A 15 -22.06 -25.00 -0.74
CA PHE A 15 -21.05 -24.07 -0.22
C PHE A 15 -19.63 -24.56 -0.51
N GLU A 16 -19.40 -25.87 -0.45
CA GLU A 16 -18.12 -26.51 -0.75
C GLU A 16 -17.70 -26.26 -2.20
N ASN A 17 -18.61 -26.38 -3.17
CA ASN A 17 -18.31 -26.08 -4.58
C ASN A 17 -18.14 -24.59 -4.85
N LEU A 18 -18.82 -23.73 -4.08
CA LEU A 18 -18.59 -22.28 -4.10
C LEU A 18 -17.20 -21.92 -3.59
N GLU A 19 -16.71 -22.61 -2.54
CA GLU A 19 -15.35 -22.48 -2.06
C GLU A 19 -14.32 -23.09 -3.02
N GLY A 20 -14.66 -24.18 -3.70
CA GLY A 20 -13.85 -24.74 -4.80
C GLY A 20 -13.69 -23.77 -5.97
N HIS A 21 -14.69 -22.90 -6.22
CA HIS A 21 -14.64 -21.86 -7.25
C HIS A 21 -13.65 -20.71 -6.93
N ARG A 22 -12.97 -20.73 -5.78
CA ARG A 22 -11.90 -19.75 -5.46
C ARG A 22 -10.78 -19.72 -6.54
N GLY A 23 -10.67 -20.77 -7.37
CA GLY A 23 -9.71 -20.88 -8.47
C GLY A 23 -9.87 -19.86 -9.61
N PHE A 24 -11.06 -19.27 -9.83
CA PHE A 24 -11.23 -18.29 -10.93
C PHE A 24 -10.43 -16.98 -10.73
N ARG A 25 -9.90 -16.73 -9.52
CA ARG A 25 -9.02 -15.58 -9.27
C ARG A 25 -7.56 -15.83 -9.69
N GLY A 26 -7.18 -17.06 -10.00
CA GLY A 26 -5.79 -17.44 -10.32
C GLY A 26 -5.32 -16.99 -11.71
N ASP A 27 -6.22 -16.75 -12.65
CA ASP A 27 -5.88 -16.47 -14.05
C ASP A 27 -5.74 -14.97 -14.38
N LEU A 28 -5.79 -14.10 -13.36
CA LEU A 28 -5.56 -12.66 -13.53
C LEU A 28 -4.05 -12.38 -13.50
N ASP A 29 -3.37 -12.73 -14.57
CA ASP A 29 -1.96 -12.38 -14.77
C ASP A 29 -1.83 -10.90 -15.13
N TYR A 30 -1.15 -10.15 -14.26
CA TYR A 30 -0.84 -8.73 -14.47
C TYR A 30 0.66 -8.48 -14.74
N SER A 31 1.50 -9.51 -14.90
CA SER A 31 2.96 -9.40 -15.03
C SER A 31 3.46 -8.58 -16.23
N CYS A 32 2.60 -8.23 -17.18
CA CYS A 32 2.95 -7.47 -18.38
C CYS A 32 2.95 -5.94 -18.19
N ARG A 33 2.90 -5.43 -16.95
CA ARG A 33 2.90 -3.98 -16.71
C ARG A 33 4.32 -3.41 -16.80
N PRO A 34 4.47 -2.14 -17.23
CA PRO A 34 5.79 -1.50 -17.34
C PRO A 34 6.61 -1.47 -16.05
N LEU A 35 5.96 -1.40 -14.89
CA LEU A 35 6.65 -1.47 -13.60
C LEU A 35 7.22 -2.87 -13.36
N ASP A 36 6.48 -3.92 -13.69
CA ASP A 36 6.92 -5.32 -13.51
C ASP A 36 8.09 -5.63 -14.45
N GLN A 37 7.98 -5.22 -15.72
CA GLN A 37 9.08 -5.32 -16.69
C GLN A 37 10.34 -4.57 -16.24
N TYR A 38 10.17 -3.39 -15.65
CA TYR A 38 11.27 -2.62 -15.08
C TYR A 38 11.92 -3.29 -13.86
N LEU A 39 11.14 -4.03 -13.07
CA LEU A 39 11.66 -4.84 -11.96
C LEU A 39 12.35 -6.11 -12.45
N ASP A 40 11.95 -6.65 -13.61
CA ASP A 40 12.58 -7.78 -14.33
C ASP A 40 13.76 -7.35 -15.22
N ASP A 41 14.47 -6.27 -14.83
CA ASP A 41 15.66 -5.73 -15.50
C ASP A 41 15.46 -5.07 -16.89
N ASP A 42 14.23 -4.84 -17.36
CA ASP A 42 13.98 -3.98 -18.52
C ASP A 42 14.03 -2.49 -18.15
N GLY A 43 15.24 -1.94 -18.14
CA GLY A 43 15.49 -0.53 -17.86
C GLY A 43 14.81 0.47 -18.80
N TYR A 44 14.23 0.03 -19.92
CA TYR A 44 13.53 0.89 -20.89
C TYR A 44 12.00 0.82 -20.77
N ALA A 45 11.46 -0.06 -19.93
CA ALA A 45 10.03 -0.20 -19.74
C ALA A 45 9.37 1.06 -19.14
N LEU A 46 10.11 1.84 -18.34
CA LEU A 46 9.66 3.12 -17.79
C LEU A 46 10.24 4.31 -18.55
N THR A 47 9.39 5.30 -18.81
CA THR A 47 9.82 6.63 -19.26
C THR A 47 10.62 7.35 -18.17
N ASP A 48 11.41 8.35 -18.54
CA ASP A 48 12.21 9.13 -17.58
C ASP A 48 11.35 9.81 -16.50
N GLN A 49 10.15 10.26 -16.89
CA GLN A 49 9.17 10.80 -15.94
C GLN A 49 8.73 9.73 -14.93
N GLN A 50 8.38 8.53 -15.38
CA GLN A 50 7.96 7.45 -14.49
C GLN A 50 9.07 7.03 -13.53
N LYS A 51 10.34 7.02 -13.97
CA LYS A 51 11.50 6.75 -13.09
C LYS A 51 11.67 7.84 -12.03
N ALA A 52 11.50 9.11 -12.41
CA ALA A 52 11.57 10.24 -11.48
C ALA A 52 10.45 10.17 -10.42
N GLU A 53 9.22 9.85 -10.83
CA GLU A 53 8.09 9.70 -9.90
C GLU A 53 8.23 8.46 -9.00
N LEU A 54 8.79 7.36 -9.52
CA LEU A 54 9.10 6.18 -8.70
C LEU A 54 10.12 6.51 -7.60
N LYS A 55 11.14 7.31 -7.92
CA LYS A 55 12.09 7.81 -6.93
C LYS A 55 11.38 8.67 -5.87
N LEU A 56 10.50 9.58 -6.30
CA LEU A 56 9.71 10.39 -5.37
C LEU A 56 8.81 9.53 -4.47
N PHE A 57 8.18 8.48 -5.01
CA PHE A 57 7.35 7.55 -4.24
C PHE A 57 8.13 6.90 -3.09
N ILE A 58 9.39 6.50 -3.34
CA ILE A 58 10.27 5.92 -2.32
C ILE A 58 10.71 7.01 -1.33
N GLU A 59 11.17 8.16 -1.82
CA GLU A 59 11.71 9.25 -1.00
C GLU A 59 10.66 9.91 -0.09
N LYS A 60 9.39 9.96 -0.53
CA LYS A 60 8.28 10.49 0.26
C LYS A 60 7.76 9.49 1.29
N GLY A 61 8.30 8.27 1.32
CA GLY A 61 7.92 7.23 2.26
C GLY A 61 6.63 6.51 1.92
N CYS A 62 6.12 6.64 0.69
CA CYS A 62 4.92 5.91 0.25
C CYS A 62 5.14 4.40 0.31
N SER A 63 6.35 3.95 -0.02
CA SER A 63 6.76 2.54 0.06
C SER A 63 6.76 1.97 1.49
N SER A 64 6.66 2.79 2.53
CA SER A 64 6.53 2.29 3.92
C SER A 64 5.26 1.48 4.13
N CYS A 65 4.17 1.83 3.44
CA CYS A 65 2.87 1.15 3.53
C CYS A 65 2.47 0.49 2.21
N HIS A 66 2.97 1.00 1.09
CA HIS A 66 2.69 0.50 -0.26
C HIS A 66 3.91 -0.26 -0.82
N ASN A 67 4.11 -1.49 -0.33
CA ASN A 67 5.23 -2.36 -0.73
C ASN A 67 4.79 -3.79 -1.03
N GLY A 68 5.75 -4.63 -1.42
CA GLY A 68 5.51 -6.01 -1.82
C GLY A 68 4.92 -6.12 -3.22
N ILE A 69 4.52 -7.34 -3.59
CA ILE A 69 4.11 -7.68 -4.97
C ILE A 69 2.92 -6.85 -5.50
N ASN A 70 2.04 -6.41 -4.61
CA ASN A 70 0.86 -5.62 -4.96
C ASN A 70 1.00 -4.13 -4.59
N VAL A 71 2.20 -3.68 -4.20
CA VAL A 71 2.46 -2.28 -3.81
C VAL A 71 1.47 -1.84 -2.70
N GLY A 72 1.31 -2.71 -1.69
CA GLY A 72 0.41 -2.56 -0.56
C GLY A 72 -0.50 -3.78 -0.31
N GLY A 73 -1.49 -3.57 0.55
CA GLY A 73 -2.52 -4.57 0.87
C GLY A 73 -2.09 -5.67 1.84
N GLN A 74 -0.87 -5.61 2.38
CA GLN A 74 -0.36 -6.60 3.34
C GLN A 74 -0.68 -6.24 4.79
N ASP A 75 -0.88 -4.96 5.08
CA ASP A 75 -1.02 -4.43 6.43
C ASP A 75 -2.22 -3.48 6.56
N TYR A 76 -2.69 -3.34 7.80
CA TYR A 76 -3.72 -2.38 8.18
C TYR A 76 -3.08 -1.24 8.96
N PHE A 77 -3.37 -0.02 8.55
CA PHE A 77 -2.89 1.18 9.21
C PHE A 77 -4.09 2.05 9.61
N PRO A 78 -4.00 2.77 10.74
CA PRO A 78 -5.04 3.69 11.18
C PRO A 78 -4.99 4.98 10.34
N PHE A 79 -5.28 4.88 9.05
CA PHE A 79 -5.50 6.02 8.18
C PHE A 79 -7.00 6.33 8.16
N GLY A 80 -7.40 7.37 8.87
CA GLY A 80 -8.77 7.83 8.93
C GLY A 80 -8.81 9.34 9.11
N MET A 81 -9.80 9.99 8.50
CA MET A 81 -9.98 11.44 8.58
C MET A 81 -9.98 11.88 10.05
N ILE A 82 -8.87 12.48 10.49
CA ILE A 82 -8.91 13.39 11.62
C ILE A 82 -9.76 14.55 11.11
N LYS A 83 -11.08 14.54 11.39
CA LYS A 83 -11.83 15.79 11.47
C LYS A 83 -11.06 16.59 12.51
N GLY A 84 -10.30 17.59 12.05
CA GLY A 84 -9.34 18.33 12.85
C GLY A 84 -9.95 18.58 14.22
N GLN A 85 -9.36 17.97 15.25
CA GLN A 85 -9.76 18.35 16.60
C GLN A 85 -9.46 19.85 16.70
N PRO A 86 -10.44 20.70 17.05
CA PRO A 86 -10.17 22.11 17.21
C PRO A 86 -9.08 22.20 18.27
N LYS A 87 -7.99 22.85 17.89
CA LYS A 87 -6.82 23.03 18.73
C LYS A 87 -7.31 23.73 19.99
N ALA A 88 -7.47 22.98 21.09
CA ALA A 88 -7.75 23.58 22.38
C ALA A 88 -6.54 24.44 22.73
N CYS A 89 -6.78 25.75 22.75
CA CYS A 89 -5.78 26.74 23.08
C CYS A 89 -5.87 27.03 24.59
N SER A 90 -5.29 26.15 25.42
CA SER A 90 -4.87 26.30 26.83
C SER A 90 -4.60 24.88 27.37
N GLU A 91 -3.62 24.56 28.20
CA GLU A 91 -2.88 25.28 29.22
C GLU A 91 -1.39 24.87 29.22
N GLY A 92 -0.50 25.77 29.64
CA GLY A 92 0.75 25.35 30.27
C GLY A 92 2.06 25.92 29.72
N ARG A 93 2.22 27.25 29.70
CA ARG A 93 3.55 27.88 29.71
C ARG A 93 4.21 27.62 31.07
N GLN A 94 5.21 26.75 31.11
CA GLN A 94 6.33 26.73 32.09
C GLN A 94 7.48 26.00 31.34
N GLY A 95 8.65 26.52 30.95
CA GLY A 95 9.45 27.67 31.33
C GLY A 95 10.88 27.17 31.58
N SER A 96 11.82 27.33 30.63
CA SER A 96 13.27 27.50 30.86
C SER A 96 14.01 27.79 29.55
N PHE A 97 14.25 29.06 29.22
CA PHE A 97 15.49 29.81 29.50
C PHE A 97 16.51 29.73 28.34
N PHE A 98 16.29 30.55 27.31
CA PHE A 98 17.38 31.04 26.46
C PHE A 98 18.17 32.08 27.26
N ARG A 99 19.46 31.85 27.50
CA ARG A 99 20.40 32.95 27.74
C ARG A 99 21.73 32.67 27.06
N HIS A 100 21.84 33.14 25.82
CA HIS A 100 23.13 33.50 25.23
C HIS A 100 23.72 34.67 26.03
N GLN A 101 24.99 34.56 26.45
CA GLN A 101 26.07 35.58 26.37
C GLN A 101 27.11 35.41 27.51
N GLY A 102 28.35 35.09 27.12
CA GLY A 102 29.55 35.88 27.38
C GLY A 102 30.09 36.09 28.81
N SER A 103 31.33 35.64 29.02
CA SER A 103 32.44 36.37 29.67
C SER A 103 32.30 36.79 31.14
N ARG A 104 33.10 36.17 32.02
CA ARG A 104 34.24 36.79 32.73
C ARG A 104 34.70 35.94 33.93
N ARG A 105 36.02 35.70 33.93
CA ARG A 105 36.92 35.24 35.01
C ARG A 105 36.88 33.76 35.39
#